data_AF-A0A6P6PD94-F1
#
_entry.id   AF-A0A6P6PD94-F1
#
_cell.length_a   1.000
_cell.length_b   1.000
_cell.length_c   1.000
_cell.angle_alpha   90.00
_cell.angle_beta   90.00
_cell.angle_gamma   90.00
#
_symmetry.space_group_name_H-M   'P 1'
#
loop_
_entity.id
_entity.type
_entity.pdbx_description
1 polymer ?
#
loop_
_entity_poly.entity_id
_entity_poly.type
_entity_poly.pdbx_seq_one_letter_code
_entity_poly.pdbx_strand_id
1 'polypeptide(L)'
;MHFCLSKINTVLHFFSIIVMDTVRTLYKLSDLRQTRFGQPPPRHGLSLLWWFAHDCVQIDFNGRMIAECNPKNGAFGFHRFHNRDGLLPYSDLLYYEVGNLNYTDSLPDYVTENYTGYSDSSNKDRIIVSFDPRRRRFENIYVTQHSDQVHFDQNHTYCISTELIKDIQDLSREDFLREPLNHSEHISIDIYQSEQGETCQNISNELIEDNQDSDHSVDMPQSEQHNQTHCSQRKKCCCVLLCCCVLVLLLIIATAVYLLLF
;
A
#
# COMPACT_ATOMS: atom_id res chain seq x y z
N MET A 1 10.23 -22.10 -41.24
CA MET A 1 10.18 -22.06 -39.76
C MET A 1 10.07 -20.65 -39.14
N HIS A 2 10.04 -19.57 -39.93
CA HIS A 2 9.93 -18.19 -39.40
C HIS A 2 8.49 -17.71 -39.09
N PHE A 3 7.47 -18.45 -39.56
CA PHE A 3 6.06 -18.06 -39.45
C PHE A 3 5.37 -18.51 -38.14
N CYS A 4 6.01 -19.38 -37.35
CA CYS A 4 5.43 -19.90 -36.10
C CYS A 4 5.74 -18.98 -34.90
N LEU A 5 6.91 -18.33 -34.90
CA LEU A 5 7.37 -17.48 -33.79
C LEU A 5 6.55 -16.18 -33.64
N SER A 6 6.07 -15.60 -34.74
CA SER A 6 5.25 -14.36 -34.72
C SER A 6 3.86 -14.57 -34.12
N LYS A 7 3.25 -15.75 -34.33
CA LYS A 7 1.94 -16.09 -33.75
C LYS A 7 2.04 -16.36 -32.25
N ILE A 8 3.13 -16.97 -31.79
CA ILE A 8 3.38 -17.21 -30.36
C ILE A 8 3.58 -15.89 -29.60
N ASN A 9 4.32 -14.93 -30.14
CA ASN A 9 4.49 -13.60 -29.50
C ASN A 9 3.20 -12.79 -29.42
N THR A 10 2.31 -12.90 -30.41
CA THR A 10 1.02 -12.20 -30.39
C THR A 10 0.06 -12.83 -29.39
N VAL A 11 0.07 -14.16 -29.28
CA VAL A 11 -0.69 -14.91 -28.25
C VAL A 11 -0.13 -14.63 -26.87
N LEU A 12 1.19 -14.53 -26.68
CA LEU A 12 1.79 -14.14 -25.40
C LEU A 12 1.47 -12.69 -25.00
N HIS A 13 1.41 -11.75 -25.95
CA HIS A 13 0.92 -10.39 -25.69
C HIS A 13 -0.59 -10.37 -25.37
N PHE A 14 -1.40 -11.18 -26.05
CA PHE A 14 -2.83 -11.30 -25.74
C PHE A 14 -3.07 -12.00 -24.40
N PHE A 15 -2.28 -13.03 -24.07
CA PHE A 15 -2.30 -13.64 -22.73
C PHE A 15 -1.79 -12.65 -21.69
N SER A 16 -0.79 -11.81 -21.98
CA SER A 16 -0.37 -10.71 -21.10
C SER A 16 -1.41 -9.60 -20.94
N ILE A 17 -2.35 -9.45 -21.89
CA ILE A 17 -3.50 -8.55 -21.80
C ILE A 17 -4.69 -9.24 -21.09
N ILE A 18 -4.75 -10.58 -21.10
CA ILE A 18 -5.78 -11.40 -20.42
C ILE A 18 -5.35 -11.82 -19.00
N VAL A 19 -4.05 -11.75 -18.67
CA VAL A 19 -3.61 -11.68 -17.27
C VAL A 19 -4.15 -10.34 -16.78
N MET A 20 -5.37 -10.37 -16.24
CA MET A 20 -5.78 -9.39 -15.24
C MET A 20 -4.62 -9.34 -14.26
N ASP A 21 -3.90 -8.23 -14.26
CA ASP A 21 -2.78 -8.02 -13.36
C ASP A 21 -3.36 -8.11 -11.96
N THR A 22 -3.22 -9.30 -11.37
CA THR A 22 -3.92 -9.66 -10.14
C THR A 22 -3.08 -9.08 -9.04
N VAL A 23 -3.59 -8.03 -8.40
CA VAL A 23 -2.91 -7.41 -7.26
C VAL A 23 -2.61 -8.50 -6.23
N ARG A 24 -1.32 -8.69 -5.93
CA ARG A 24 -0.87 -9.74 -5.00
C ARG A 24 -1.55 -9.55 -3.66
N THR A 25 -2.12 -10.63 -3.12
CA THR A 25 -2.77 -10.63 -1.81
C THR A 25 -1.76 -11.04 -0.72
N LEU A 26 -1.75 -10.30 0.38
CA LEU A 26 -0.97 -10.57 1.58
C LEU A 26 -1.84 -11.29 2.60
N TYR A 27 -1.36 -12.44 3.08
CA TYR A 27 -2.11 -13.30 3.98
C TYR A 27 -1.57 -13.27 5.41
N LYS A 28 -0.29 -12.93 5.58
CA LYS A 28 0.39 -12.98 6.87
C LYS A 28 1.18 -11.70 7.13
N LEU A 29 1.43 -11.41 8.40
CA LEU A 29 2.30 -10.30 8.83
C LEU A 29 3.71 -10.40 8.23
N SER A 30 4.23 -11.61 8.01
CA SER A 30 5.51 -11.82 7.33
C SER A 30 5.50 -11.31 5.89
N ASP A 31 4.38 -11.47 5.18
CA ASP A 31 4.24 -11.00 3.80
C ASP A 31 4.26 -9.48 3.77
N LEU A 32 3.49 -8.83 4.66
CA LEU A 32 3.47 -7.38 4.83
C LEU A 32 4.87 -6.84 5.11
N ARG A 33 5.60 -7.45 6.05
CA ARG A 33 6.97 -7.04 6.40
C ARG A 33 7.93 -7.14 5.22
N GLN A 34 7.83 -8.19 4.41
CA GLN A 34 8.65 -8.34 3.21
C GLN A 34 8.41 -7.24 2.17
N THR A 35 7.21 -6.65 2.12
CA THR A 35 6.92 -5.54 1.20
C THR A 35 7.56 -4.21 1.60
N ARG A 36 8.01 -4.07 2.86
CA ARG A 36 8.50 -2.81 3.43
C ARG A 36 7.48 -1.65 3.34
N PHE A 37 6.20 -1.97 3.26
CA PHE A 37 5.12 -0.98 3.32
C PHE A 37 5.23 -0.14 4.61
N GLY A 38 5.11 1.19 4.49
CA GLY A 38 5.29 2.10 5.62
C GLY A 38 6.70 2.16 6.21
N GLN A 39 7.71 1.60 5.55
CA GLN A 39 9.10 1.56 6.02
C GLN A 39 10.08 2.02 4.93
N PRO A 40 11.25 2.58 5.30
CA PRO A 40 11.66 2.99 6.66
C PRO A 40 10.97 4.30 7.12
N PRO A 41 11.14 4.73 8.40
CA PRO A 41 10.79 6.07 8.84
C PRO A 41 11.36 7.14 7.88
N PRO A 42 10.68 8.28 7.66
CA PRO A 42 9.50 8.82 8.39
C PRO A 42 8.14 8.35 7.85
N ARG A 43 8.09 7.27 7.08
CA ARG A 43 6.85 6.74 6.50
C ARG A 43 5.83 6.35 7.57
N HIS A 44 4.56 6.64 7.28
CA HIS A 44 3.45 6.45 8.23
C HIS A 44 2.57 5.23 7.94
N GLY A 45 2.84 4.50 6.85
CA GLY A 45 1.95 3.44 6.37
C GLY A 45 1.61 2.37 7.40
N LEU A 46 2.54 1.96 8.27
CA LEU A 46 2.24 0.98 9.31
C LEU A 46 1.29 1.55 10.37
N SER A 47 1.54 2.75 10.89
CA SER A 47 0.62 3.42 11.82
C SER A 47 -0.78 3.60 11.20
N LEU A 48 -0.82 3.98 9.92
CA LEU A 48 -2.07 4.10 9.16
C LEU A 48 -2.82 2.77 9.05
N LEU A 49 -2.13 1.67 8.73
CA LEU A 49 -2.74 0.34 8.59
C LEU A 49 -3.23 -0.21 9.93
N TRP A 50 -2.46 -0.02 11.00
CA TRP A 50 -2.88 -0.43 12.34
C TRP A 50 -4.15 0.28 12.77
N TRP A 51 -4.18 1.62 12.65
CA TRP A 51 -5.38 2.44 12.91
C TRP A 51 -6.56 1.98 12.06
N PHE A 52 -6.37 1.84 10.75
CA PHE A 52 -7.44 1.45 9.85
C PHE A 52 -8.02 0.08 10.22
N ALA A 53 -7.16 -0.90 10.54
CA ALA A 53 -7.59 -2.23 10.95
C ALA A 53 -8.40 -2.18 12.25
N HIS A 54 -8.00 -1.38 13.25
CA HIS A 54 -8.66 -1.35 14.56
C HIS A 54 -9.92 -0.48 14.60
N ASP A 55 -9.88 0.69 13.97
CA ASP A 55 -10.92 1.70 14.10
C ASP A 55 -11.92 1.70 12.93
N CYS A 56 -11.49 1.25 11.74
CA CYS A 56 -12.35 1.28 10.55
C CYS A 56 -12.94 -0.07 10.17
N VAL A 57 -12.37 -1.19 10.62
CA VAL A 57 -12.79 -2.53 10.20
C VAL A 57 -13.32 -3.34 11.38
N GLN A 58 -14.57 -3.76 11.31
CA GLN A 58 -15.11 -4.80 12.18
C GLN A 58 -15.30 -6.10 11.39
N ILE A 59 -14.73 -7.21 11.85
CA ILE A 59 -14.96 -8.52 11.22
C ILE A 59 -16.15 -9.20 11.88
N ASP A 60 -17.17 -9.52 11.08
CA ASP A 60 -18.35 -10.21 11.59
C ASP A 60 -18.15 -11.73 11.67
N PHE A 61 -19.14 -12.43 12.24
CA PHE A 61 -19.10 -13.89 12.43
C PHE A 61 -19.01 -14.70 11.11
N ASN A 62 -19.29 -14.07 9.95
CA ASN A 62 -19.13 -14.70 8.64
C ASN A 62 -17.78 -14.35 7.99
N GLY A 63 -16.87 -13.68 8.71
CA GLY A 63 -15.60 -13.21 8.17
C GLY A 63 -15.73 -12.03 7.20
N ARG A 64 -16.83 -11.26 7.26
CA ARG A 64 -17.01 -10.08 6.40
C ARG A 64 -16.45 -8.84 7.10
N MET A 65 -15.74 -8.01 6.35
CA MET A 65 -15.13 -6.76 6.83
C MET A 65 -16.15 -5.62 6.80
N ILE A 66 -16.90 -5.45 7.89
CA ILE A 66 -17.86 -4.37 8.08
C ILE A 66 -17.10 -3.05 8.27
N ALA A 67 -17.58 -2.00 7.60
CA ALA A 67 -16.95 -0.69 7.60
C ALA A 67 -17.53 0.17 8.73
N GLU A 68 -16.69 0.50 9.71
CA GLU A 68 -17.03 1.47 10.76
C GLU A 68 -16.74 2.90 10.31
N CYS A 69 -15.69 3.10 9.52
CA CYS A 69 -15.46 4.35 8.80
C CYS A 69 -16.36 4.44 7.55
N ASN A 70 -16.97 5.60 7.30
CA ASN A 70 -17.76 5.84 6.09
C ASN A 70 -16.94 6.63 5.06
N PRO A 71 -16.26 6.00 4.10
CA PRO A 71 -15.39 6.73 3.17
C PRO A 71 -16.16 7.69 2.24
N LYS A 72 -17.48 7.50 2.08
CA LYS A 72 -18.31 8.34 1.21
C LYS A 72 -18.50 9.76 1.76
N ASN A 73 -18.44 9.95 3.08
CA ASN A 73 -18.66 11.26 3.69
C ASN A 73 -17.36 12.07 3.89
N GLY A 74 -16.21 11.50 3.52
CA GLY A 74 -14.92 12.14 3.67
C GLY A 74 -14.29 12.07 5.06
N ALA A 75 -14.83 11.25 5.98
CA ALA A 75 -14.24 11.04 7.30
C ALA A 75 -12.74 10.71 7.18
N PHE A 76 -11.92 11.20 8.11
CA PHE A 76 -10.48 10.88 8.16
C PHE A 76 -9.68 11.24 6.89
N GLY A 77 -10.21 12.09 6.00
CA GLY A 77 -9.56 12.42 4.73
C GLY A 77 -9.83 11.41 3.61
N PHE A 78 -10.81 10.51 3.79
CA PHE A 78 -11.24 9.63 2.71
C PHE A 78 -11.72 10.45 1.50
N HIS A 79 -11.36 10.03 0.30
CA HIS A 79 -11.87 10.62 -0.92
C HIS A 79 -11.95 9.59 -2.05
N ARG A 80 -12.71 9.89 -3.10
CA ARG A 80 -12.97 8.94 -4.17
C ARG A 80 -11.71 8.66 -5.00
N PHE A 81 -11.23 7.43 -4.98
CA PHE A 81 -10.18 6.96 -5.87
C PHE A 81 -10.79 6.50 -7.20
N HIS A 82 -10.34 7.09 -8.30
CA HIS A 82 -10.98 6.88 -9.61
C HIS A 82 -10.38 5.73 -10.41
N ASN A 83 -9.26 5.15 -9.95
CA ASN A 83 -8.56 4.05 -10.62
C ASN A 83 -8.35 4.27 -12.14
N ARG A 84 -8.00 5.50 -12.54
CA ARG A 84 -7.94 5.89 -13.96
C ARG A 84 -6.82 5.18 -14.73
N ASP A 85 -5.72 4.92 -14.03
CA ASP A 85 -4.53 4.29 -14.60
C ASP A 85 -4.55 2.76 -14.45
N GLY A 86 -5.65 2.19 -13.93
CA GLY A 86 -5.80 0.74 -13.80
C GLY A 86 -4.92 0.11 -12.72
N LEU A 87 -4.59 0.85 -11.66
CA LEU A 87 -3.81 0.36 -10.50
C LEU A 87 -4.46 -0.88 -9.85
N LEU A 88 -5.79 -0.86 -9.75
CA LEU A 88 -6.59 -1.91 -9.13
C LEU A 88 -7.45 -2.63 -10.18
N PRO A 89 -7.91 -3.86 -9.90
CA PRO A 89 -8.84 -4.56 -10.79
C PRO A 89 -10.11 -3.74 -11.02
N TYR A 90 -10.77 -3.97 -12.16
CA TYR A 90 -12.08 -3.39 -12.39
C TYR A 90 -13.10 -3.94 -11.37
N SER A 91 -13.96 -3.06 -10.86
CA SER A 91 -15.05 -3.40 -9.94
C SER A 91 -16.25 -2.52 -10.22
N ASP A 92 -17.46 -3.07 -10.01
CA ASP A 92 -18.70 -2.29 -10.05
C ASP A 92 -18.88 -1.41 -8.78
N LEU A 93 -18.05 -1.64 -7.76
CA LEU A 93 -18.00 -0.82 -6.56
C LEU A 93 -17.02 0.34 -6.72
N LEU A 94 -17.28 1.41 -5.97
CA LEU A 94 -16.42 2.57 -5.93
C LEU A 94 -15.22 2.34 -5.01
N TYR A 95 -14.08 2.88 -5.43
CA TYR A 95 -12.89 2.92 -4.62
C TYR A 95 -12.76 4.25 -3.87
N TYR A 96 -12.21 4.19 -2.67
CA TYR A 96 -11.90 5.35 -1.84
C TYR A 96 -10.50 5.20 -1.23
N GLU A 97 -9.79 6.32 -1.10
CA GLU A 97 -8.41 6.39 -0.61
C GLU A 97 -8.34 7.19 0.68
N VAL A 98 -7.47 6.78 1.60
CA VAL A 98 -7.05 7.52 2.80
C VAL A 98 -5.53 7.45 2.97
N GLY A 99 -4.98 8.38 3.76
CA GLY A 99 -3.56 8.42 4.11
C GLY A 99 -2.80 9.59 3.49
N ASN A 100 -3.46 10.48 2.76
CA ASN A 100 -2.81 11.71 2.30
C ASN A 100 -2.68 12.70 3.47
N LEU A 101 -1.44 12.88 3.94
CA LEU A 101 -1.13 13.70 5.10
C LEU A 101 -1.26 15.22 4.88
N ASN A 102 -1.56 15.67 3.65
CA ASN A 102 -1.93 17.06 3.38
C ASN A 102 -3.39 17.37 3.77
N TYR A 103 -4.22 16.36 4.05
CA TYR A 103 -5.65 16.50 4.31
C TYR A 103 -6.09 15.60 5.49
N THR A 104 -5.64 15.95 6.71
CA THR A 104 -5.62 15.03 7.87
C THR A 104 -6.51 15.39 9.04
N ASP A 105 -7.43 16.35 8.89
CA ASP A 105 -8.19 16.99 10.00
C ASP A 105 -8.96 16.03 10.96
N SER A 106 -8.86 14.71 10.80
CA SER A 106 -9.39 13.73 11.75
C SER A 106 -8.54 12.47 11.95
N LEU A 107 -7.37 12.32 11.30
CA LEU A 107 -6.50 11.15 11.56
C LEU A 107 -5.87 11.26 12.95
N PRO A 108 -5.66 10.14 13.67
CA PRO A 108 -5.01 10.19 14.98
C PRO A 108 -3.59 10.76 14.91
N ASP A 109 -3.18 11.50 15.94
CA ASP A 109 -1.87 12.16 16.00
C ASP A 109 -0.70 11.19 15.74
N TYR A 110 -0.78 9.97 16.27
CA TYR A 110 0.26 8.94 16.09
C TYR A 110 0.36 8.40 14.64
N VAL A 111 -0.66 8.64 13.81
CA VAL A 111 -0.61 8.33 12.37
C VAL A 111 0.12 9.46 11.63
N THR A 112 0.05 10.69 12.13
CA THR A 112 0.56 11.89 11.46
C THR A 112 1.88 12.40 12.05
N GLU A 113 2.35 11.86 13.18
CA GLU A 113 3.46 12.40 13.98
C GLU A 113 4.78 12.59 13.22
N ASN A 114 5.06 11.73 12.24
CA ASN A 114 6.30 11.76 11.46
C ASN A 114 6.18 12.55 10.15
N TYR A 115 5.04 13.20 9.92
CA TYR A 115 4.84 14.01 8.74
C TYR A 115 5.69 15.28 8.80
N THR A 116 6.53 15.48 7.78
CA THR A 116 7.50 16.59 7.77
C THR A 116 6.99 17.83 7.05
N GLY A 117 5.91 17.73 6.27
CA GLY A 117 5.44 18.80 5.38
C GLY A 117 6.29 19.01 4.13
N TYR A 118 7.42 18.31 3.98
CA TYR A 118 8.30 18.42 2.82
C TYR A 118 7.96 17.39 1.73
N SER A 119 8.51 17.61 0.54
CA SER A 119 8.48 16.64 -0.57
C SER A 119 9.45 15.47 -0.32
N ASP A 120 9.20 14.70 0.73
CA ASP A 120 9.97 13.52 1.13
C ASP A 120 9.10 12.25 1.14
N SER A 121 9.55 11.20 1.84
CA SER A 121 8.83 9.93 1.92
C SER A 121 7.73 9.87 2.99
N SER A 122 7.58 10.88 3.85
CA SER A 122 6.68 10.84 5.01
C SER A 122 5.19 10.74 4.63
N ASN A 123 4.81 11.19 3.42
CA ASN A 123 3.43 11.18 2.93
C ASN A 123 3.22 10.30 1.69
N LYS A 124 3.91 9.16 1.60
CA LYS A 124 3.82 8.25 0.44
C LYS A 124 2.73 7.19 0.58
N ASP A 125 2.37 6.79 1.78
CA ASP A 125 1.55 5.59 2.03
C ASP A 125 0.05 5.86 1.93
N ARG A 126 -0.68 4.93 1.31
CA ARG A 126 -2.13 5.01 1.14
C ARG A 126 -2.80 3.68 1.44
N ILE A 127 -4.05 3.77 1.90
CA ILE A 127 -4.99 2.65 1.92
C ILE A 127 -6.11 2.97 0.93
N ILE A 128 -6.39 2.04 0.03
CA ILE A 128 -7.52 2.12 -0.91
C ILE A 128 -8.52 1.02 -0.58
N VAL A 129 -9.80 1.34 -0.52
CA VAL A 129 -10.87 0.38 -0.20
C VAL A 129 -11.90 0.33 -1.32
N SER A 130 -12.37 -0.88 -1.64
CA SER A 130 -13.60 -1.08 -2.39
C SER A 130 -14.76 -1.11 -1.40
N PHE A 131 -15.72 -0.18 -1.53
CA PHE A 131 -16.77 0.02 -0.52
C PHE A 131 -18.17 -0.27 -1.08
N ASP A 132 -18.90 -1.18 -0.43
CA ASP A 132 -20.33 -1.41 -0.67
C ASP A 132 -21.17 -0.58 0.33
N PRO A 133 -21.79 0.53 -0.12
CA PRO A 133 -22.58 1.38 0.76
C PRO A 133 -23.92 0.76 1.17
N ARG A 134 -24.42 -0.25 0.46
CA ARG A 134 -25.69 -0.92 0.80
C ARG A 134 -25.49 -1.90 1.94
N ARG A 135 -24.34 -2.59 1.93
CA ARG A 135 -23.97 -3.57 2.97
C ARG A 135 -23.06 -2.99 4.06
N ARG A 136 -22.64 -1.73 3.91
CA ARG A 136 -21.70 -1.01 4.81
C ARG A 136 -20.44 -1.85 5.09
N ARG A 137 -19.78 -2.32 4.03
CA ARG A 137 -18.62 -3.21 4.14
C ARG A 137 -17.53 -2.89 3.12
N PHE A 138 -16.30 -3.24 3.46
CA PHE A 138 -15.20 -3.26 2.52
C PHE A 138 -15.15 -4.63 1.84
N GLU A 139 -15.23 -4.66 0.51
CA GLU A 139 -15.03 -5.93 -0.23
C GLU A 139 -13.54 -6.24 -0.39
N ASN A 140 -12.73 -5.20 -0.58
CA ASN A 140 -11.28 -5.32 -0.74
C ASN A 140 -10.62 -4.12 -0.06
N ILE A 141 -9.49 -4.39 0.59
CA ILE A 141 -8.62 -3.39 1.20
C ILE A 141 -7.26 -3.53 0.53
N TYR A 142 -6.69 -2.42 0.09
CA TYR A 142 -5.38 -2.39 -0.56
C TYR A 142 -4.48 -1.44 0.20
N VAL A 143 -3.21 -1.83 0.33
CA VAL A 143 -2.13 -0.92 0.73
C VAL A 143 -1.32 -0.57 -0.51
N THR A 144 -0.91 0.68 -0.62
CA THR A 144 -0.10 1.17 -1.74
C THR A 144 0.75 2.35 -1.32
N GLN A 145 1.68 2.74 -2.19
CA GLN A 145 2.50 3.93 -2.01
C GLN A 145 2.51 4.74 -3.30
N HIS A 146 2.78 6.03 -3.19
CA HIS A 146 3.18 6.80 -4.36
C HIS A 146 4.63 6.47 -4.76
N SER A 147 4.92 6.42 -6.05
CA SER A 147 6.30 6.34 -6.57
C SER A 147 6.96 7.73 -6.55
N ASP A 148 6.18 8.78 -6.86
CA ASP A 148 6.56 10.18 -6.79
C ASP A 148 5.49 11.03 -6.06
N GLN A 149 5.30 12.31 -6.41
CA GLN A 149 4.32 13.16 -5.75
C GLN A 149 2.86 12.85 -6.13
N VAL A 150 2.62 12.23 -7.29
CA VAL A 150 1.27 12.08 -7.86
C VAL A 150 0.94 10.69 -8.40
N HIS A 151 1.95 9.88 -8.72
CA HIS A 151 1.75 8.56 -9.31
C HIS A 151 1.82 7.46 -8.26
N PHE A 152 0.92 6.48 -8.39
CA PHE A 152 0.96 5.26 -7.59
C PHE A 152 2.03 4.29 -8.08
N ASP A 153 2.53 3.48 -7.16
CA ASP A 153 3.50 2.43 -7.44
C ASP A 153 2.80 1.08 -7.57
N GLN A 154 2.62 0.63 -8.80
CA GLN A 154 1.94 -0.63 -9.11
C GLN A 154 2.67 -1.85 -8.51
N ASN A 155 4.01 -1.81 -8.42
CA ASN A 155 4.81 -2.91 -7.86
C ASN A 155 4.72 -2.98 -6.33
N HIS A 156 4.28 -1.90 -5.69
CA HIS A 156 4.10 -1.79 -4.25
C HIS A 156 2.63 -1.58 -3.88
N THR A 157 1.74 -2.21 -4.66
CA THR A 157 0.31 -2.27 -4.38
C THR A 157 -0.09 -3.69 -4.06
N TYR A 158 -0.75 -3.89 -2.91
CA TYR A 158 -1.10 -5.21 -2.42
C TYR A 158 -2.50 -5.23 -1.84
N CYS A 159 -3.21 -6.33 -2.05
CA CYS A 159 -4.50 -6.59 -1.41
C CYS A 159 -4.23 -7.18 -0.01
N ILE A 160 -4.95 -6.70 1.00
CA ILE A 160 -4.88 -7.22 2.37
C ILE A 160 -6.02 -8.22 2.56
N SER A 161 -5.67 -9.46 2.90
CA SER A 161 -6.67 -10.48 3.23
C SER A 161 -7.38 -10.19 4.56
N THR A 162 -8.58 -10.75 4.72
CA THR A 162 -9.30 -10.72 6.00
C THR A 162 -8.48 -11.34 7.14
N GLU A 163 -7.76 -12.43 6.89
CA GLU A 163 -6.93 -13.09 7.92
C GLU A 163 -5.79 -12.18 8.39
N LEU A 164 -5.16 -11.44 7.47
CA LEU A 164 -4.14 -10.45 7.84
C LEU A 164 -4.73 -9.30 8.67
N ILE A 165 -5.97 -8.85 8.39
CA ILE A 165 -6.63 -7.86 9.26
C ILE A 165 -6.82 -8.41 10.68
N LYS A 166 -7.22 -9.68 10.83
CA LYS A 166 -7.33 -10.31 12.16
C LYS A 166 -5.99 -10.37 12.88
N ASP A 167 -4.94 -10.82 12.19
CA ASP A 167 -3.58 -10.87 12.74
C ASP A 167 -3.12 -9.49 13.24
N ILE A 168 -3.51 -8.41 12.55
CA ILE A 168 -3.22 -7.04 12.97
C ILE A 168 -4.05 -6.67 14.21
N GLN A 169 -5.35 -6.99 14.23
CA GLN A 169 -6.27 -6.71 15.34
C GLN A 169 -5.91 -7.46 16.64
N ASP A 170 -5.22 -8.60 16.54
CA ASP A 170 -4.75 -9.38 17.69
C ASP A 170 -3.48 -8.79 18.33
N LEU A 171 -2.86 -7.78 17.73
CA LEU A 171 -1.62 -7.16 18.20
C LEU A 171 -1.85 -5.78 18.81
N SER A 172 -1.11 -5.51 19.90
CA SER A 172 -0.90 -4.14 20.34
C SER A 172 -0.20 -3.34 19.24
N ARG A 173 -0.40 -2.01 19.24
CA ARG A 173 0.27 -1.13 18.28
C ARG A 173 1.79 -1.28 18.36
N GLU A 174 2.32 -1.35 19.57
CA GLU A 174 3.75 -1.48 19.83
C GLU A 174 4.31 -2.81 19.30
N ASP A 175 3.57 -3.92 19.42
CA ASP A 175 3.98 -5.20 18.87
C ASP A 175 3.87 -5.25 17.34
N PHE A 176 2.85 -4.61 16.76
CA PHE A 176 2.68 -4.50 15.31
C PHE A 176 3.79 -3.67 14.65
N LEU A 177 4.15 -2.54 15.26
CA LEU A 177 5.18 -1.63 14.74
C LEU A 177 6.61 -2.15 14.95
N ARG A 178 6.81 -3.12 15.85
CA ARG A 178 8.14 -3.69 16.11
C ARG A 178 8.68 -4.33 14.82
N GLU A 179 9.92 -4.00 14.42
CA GLU A 179 10.62 -4.82 13.42
C GLU A 179 10.96 -6.18 14.06
N PRO A 180 10.85 -7.30 13.33
CA PRO A 180 11.34 -8.56 13.88
C PRO A 180 12.82 -8.37 14.18
N LEU A 181 13.21 -8.51 15.44
CA LEU A 181 14.60 -8.73 15.78
C LEU A 181 15.04 -9.89 14.89
N ASN A 182 16.10 -9.70 14.09
CA ASN A 182 16.75 -10.80 13.39
C ASN A 182 17.16 -11.82 14.46
N HIS A 183 16.29 -12.78 14.75
CA HIS A 183 16.62 -13.97 15.49
C HIS A 183 17.48 -14.79 14.54
N SER A 184 18.78 -14.51 14.61
CA SER A 184 19.80 -15.48 14.25
C SER A 184 19.42 -16.80 14.92
N GLU A 185 19.48 -17.85 14.12
CA GLU A 185 18.88 -19.15 14.36
C GLU A 185 19.15 -19.74 15.75
N HIS A 186 18.12 -20.42 16.23
CA HIS A 186 18.14 -21.56 17.15
C HIS A 186 19.45 -22.38 17.03
N ILE A 187 20.34 -22.27 18.01
CA ILE A 187 21.16 -23.41 18.45
C ILE A 187 20.84 -23.66 19.92
N SER A 188 19.85 -24.51 20.14
CA SER A 188 19.64 -25.19 21.40
C SER A 188 20.82 -26.14 21.64
N ILE A 189 21.74 -25.75 22.52
CA ILE A 189 22.65 -26.67 23.19
C ILE A 189 22.13 -26.83 24.62
N ASP A 190 21.34 -27.88 24.83
CA ASP A 190 21.13 -28.45 26.15
C ASP A 190 22.45 -29.10 26.59
N ILE A 191 23.21 -28.45 27.47
CA ILE A 191 24.23 -29.14 28.26
C ILE A 191 24.12 -28.72 29.74
N TYR A 192 23.67 -29.71 30.50
CA TYR A 192 23.83 -29.99 31.93
C TYR A 192 24.83 -29.15 32.73
N GLN A 193 24.39 -28.78 33.94
CA GLN A 193 25.21 -28.26 35.04
C GLN A 193 26.37 -29.21 35.41
N SER A 194 27.55 -28.64 35.61
CA SER A 194 28.53 -29.13 36.61
C SER A 194 29.34 -27.95 37.17
N GLU A 195 29.53 -28.00 38.48
CA GLU A 195 30.14 -26.98 39.34
C GLU A 195 31.66 -26.80 39.19
N GLN A 196 32.14 -25.73 39.83
CA GLN A 196 33.47 -25.44 40.41
C GLN A 196 34.47 -24.62 39.60
N GLY A 197 34.92 -23.52 40.24
CA GLY A 197 36.33 -23.12 40.20
C GLY A 197 36.66 -21.68 39.80
N GLU A 198 36.83 -20.82 40.81
CA GLU A 198 38.00 -19.92 40.98
C GLU A 198 38.19 -18.61 40.16
N THR A 199 37.97 -17.51 40.89
CA THR A 199 38.88 -16.37 41.23
C THR A 199 39.18 -15.21 40.26
N CYS A 200 38.82 -14.00 40.75
CA CYS A 200 39.53 -12.68 40.74
C CYS A 200 39.89 -11.99 39.41
N GLN A 201 39.85 -10.65 39.24
CA GLN A 201 39.84 -9.50 40.16
C GLN A 201 39.48 -8.22 39.37
N ASN A 202 38.85 -7.25 40.05
CA ASN A 202 39.02 -5.77 40.03
C ASN A 202 39.43 -5.06 38.71
N ILE A 203 38.84 -3.92 38.33
CA ILE A 203 39.05 -2.61 38.97
C ILE A 203 37.93 -1.63 38.58
N SER A 204 37.54 -0.85 39.58
CA SER A 204 36.70 0.34 39.61
C SER A 204 37.11 1.48 38.66
N ASN A 205 36.16 2.36 38.30
CA ASN A 205 36.15 3.77 38.73
C ASN A 205 34.89 4.51 38.25
N GLU A 206 34.28 5.22 39.19
CA GLU A 206 33.17 6.18 39.08
C GLU A 206 33.54 7.47 38.34
N LEU A 207 32.51 8.07 37.70
CA LEU A 207 32.01 9.48 37.71
C LEU A 207 33.04 10.63 37.55
N ILE A 208 32.81 11.71 36.79
CA ILE A 208 31.86 12.86 36.96
C ILE A 208 32.02 13.71 35.66
N GLU A 209 30.96 14.04 34.90
CA GLU A 209 30.21 15.34 34.86
C GLU A 209 31.05 16.59 34.49
N ASP A 210 30.73 17.26 33.36
CA ASP A 210 30.17 18.64 33.36
C ASP A 210 30.00 19.30 31.96
N ASN A 211 28.80 19.89 31.81
CA ASN A 211 28.29 21.06 31.07
C ASN A 211 29.16 21.87 30.06
N GLN A 212 28.57 22.28 28.92
CA GLN A 212 28.12 23.68 28.66
C GLN A 212 27.59 23.96 27.23
N ASP A 213 26.63 24.89 27.18
CA ASP A 213 25.88 25.53 26.09
C ASP A 213 26.62 25.93 24.81
N SER A 214 25.88 26.01 23.69
CA SER A 214 25.95 27.14 22.75
C SER A 214 24.71 27.23 21.84
N ASP A 215 24.10 28.40 21.93
CA ASP A 215 22.94 28.98 21.25
C ASP A 215 23.21 29.26 19.75
N HIS A 216 22.23 29.03 18.86
CA HIS A 216 22.09 29.82 17.61
C HIS A 216 20.76 29.57 16.87
N SER A 217 19.90 30.59 16.91
CA SER A 217 18.74 30.83 16.04
C SER A 217 19.13 31.67 14.81
N VAL A 218 18.70 31.31 13.58
CA VAL A 218 18.43 32.24 12.46
C VAL A 218 17.40 31.66 11.45
N ASP A 219 16.28 32.38 11.33
CA ASP A 219 15.36 32.68 10.22
C ASP A 219 15.01 31.74 9.03
N MET A 220 13.69 31.80 8.78
CA MET A 220 12.88 31.35 7.64
C MET A 220 12.88 32.36 6.48
N PRO A 221 12.54 31.93 5.25
CA PRO A 221 11.73 32.78 4.38
C PRO A 221 10.51 32.09 3.76
N GLN A 222 9.45 32.89 3.59
CA GLN A 222 8.19 32.57 2.91
C GLN A 222 8.26 32.77 1.39
N SER A 223 7.41 31.98 0.71
CA SER A 223 6.62 32.25 -0.51
C SER A 223 7.31 32.52 -1.85
N GLU A 224 6.87 31.79 -2.89
CA GLU A 224 6.43 32.42 -4.14
C GLU A 224 5.46 31.50 -4.92
N GLN A 225 4.29 32.07 -5.26
CA GLN A 225 3.27 31.49 -6.15
C GLN A 225 3.71 31.66 -7.61
N HIS A 226 3.54 30.63 -8.43
CA HIS A 226 3.41 30.82 -9.88
C HIS A 226 2.18 30.09 -10.41
N ASN A 227 1.42 30.84 -11.19
CA ASN A 227 0.08 30.56 -11.68
C ASN A 227 0.15 30.40 -13.21
N GLN A 228 -0.84 29.69 -13.78
CA GLN A 228 -1.13 29.51 -15.22
C GLN A 228 -0.30 28.42 -15.93
N THR A 229 -0.83 27.58 -16.84
CA THR A 229 -1.91 27.82 -17.80
C THR A 229 -2.55 26.50 -18.28
N HIS A 230 -3.87 26.55 -18.53
CA HIS A 230 -4.62 25.58 -19.34
C HIS A 230 -3.97 25.33 -20.71
N CYS A 231 -3.95 24.08 -21.20
CA CYS A 231 -4.05 23.85 -22.65
C CYS A 231 -4.81 22.58 -23.02
N SER A 232 -5.72 22.78 -23.97
CA SER A 232 -6.66 21.87 -24.60
C SER A 232 -5.98 20.75 -25.41
N GLN A 233 -6.30 19.49 -25.10
CA GLN A 233 -6.23 18.39 -26.07
C GLN A 233 -7.49 17.51 -26.00
N ARG A 234 -8.66 18.10 -26.29
CA ARG A 234 -9.80 17.36 -26.83
C ARG A 234 -9.61 17.19 -28.34
N LYS A 235 -9.96 16.00 -28.85
CA LYS A 235 -10.20 15.62 -30.26
C LYS A 235 -9.12 14.83 -31.01
N LYS A 236 -8.47 13.83 -30.38
CA LYS A 236 -7.82 12.74 -31.15
C LYS A 236 -8.13 11.30 -30.70
N CYS A 237 -8.81 11.08 -29.56
CA CYS A 237 -9.00 9.71 -29.07
C CYS A 237 -10.26 8.98 -29.61
N CYS A 238 -11.20 9.68 -30.24
CA CYS A 238 -12.48 9.05 -30.64
C CYS A 238 -12.37 8.15 -31.88
N CYS A 239 -11.42 8.42 -32.79
CA CYS A 239 -11.29 7.63 -34.03
C CYS A 239 -10.58 6.28 -33.83
N VAL A 240 -9.71 6.16 -32.82
CA VAL A 240 -8.96 4.92 -32.56
C VAL A 240 -9.84 3.87 -31.88
N LEU A 241 -10.69 4.29 -30.94
CA LEU A 241 -11.63 3.41 -30.23
C LEU A 241 -12.67 2.77 -31.16
N LEU A 242 -13.24 3.55 -32.10
CA LEU A 242 -14.19 3.02 -33.09
C LEU A 242 -13.55 2.00 -34.04
N CYS A 243 -12.28 2.20 -34.41
CA CYS A 243 -11.57 1.29 -35.31
C CYS A 243 -11.29 -0.06 -34.64
N CYS A 244 -10.90 -0.06 -33.37
CA CYS A 244 -10.65 -1.28 -32.60
C CYS A 244 -11.91 -2.13 -32.40
N CYS A 245 -13.06 -1.51 -32.11
CA CYS A 245 -14.32 -2.25 -31.95
C CYS A 245 -14.77 -2.95 -33.24
N VAL A 246 -14.59 -2.30 -34.40
CA VAL A 246 -14.95 -2.90 -35.71
C VAL A 246 -14.04 -4.08 -36.03
N LEU A 247 -12.73 -3.96 -35.78
CA LEU A 247 -11.78 -5.05 -36.01
C LEU A 247 -12.07 -6.27 -35.12
N VAL A 248 -12.40 -6.05 -33.84
CA VAL A 248 -12.78 -7.13 -32.92
C VAL A 248 -14.07 -7.82 -33.37
N LEU A 249 -15.08 -7.05 -33.81
CA LEU A 249 -16.33 -7.61 -34.31
C LEU A 249 -16.11 -8.48 -35.56
N LEU A 250 -15.28 -8.01 -36.51
CA LEU A 250 -14.96 -8.75 -37.73
C LEU A 250 -14.22 -10.05 -37.42
N LEU A 251 -13.32 -10.05 -36.44
CA LEU A 251 -12.62 -11.25 -36.00
C LEU A 251 -13.57 -12.28 -35.38
N ILE A 252 -14.53 -11.83 -34.55
CA ILE A 252 -15.55 -12.71 -33.96
C ILE A 252 -16.45 -13.32 -35.03
N ILE A 253 -16.85 -12.53 -36.03
CA ILE A 253 -17.67 -13.03 -37.15
C ILE A 253 -16.87 -14.04 -37.97
N ALA A 254 -15.61 -13.75 -38.28
CA ALA A 254 -14.76 -14.65 -39.05
C ALA A 254 -14.52 -15.99 -38.34
N THR A 255 -14.31 -15.98 -37.02
CA THR A 255 -14.16 -17.22 -36.23
C THR A 255 -15.46 -18.00 -36.13
N ALA A 256 -16.60 -17.34 -35.94
CA ALA A 256 -17.91 -18.00 -35.94
C ALA A 256 -18.23 -18.64 -37.29
N VAL A 257 -17.94 -17.95 -38.40
CA VAL A 257 -18.13 -18.50 -39.76
C VAL A 257 -17.20 -19.68 -40.02
N TYR A 258 -15.94 -19.60 -39.58
CA TYR A 258 -14.99 -20.71 -39.70
C TYR A 258 -15.50 -21.96 -38.98
N LEU A 259 -15.98 -21.82 -37.74
CA LEU A 259 -16.55 -22.93 -36.94
C LEU A 259 -17.87 -23.48 -37.49
N LEU A 260 -18.57 -22.73 -38.34
CA LEU A 260 -19.79 -23.19 -38.99
C LEU A 260 -19.53 -23.90 -40.32
N LEU A 261 -18.39 -23.63 -40.96
CA LEU A 261 -18.04 -24.16 -42.28
C LEU A 261 -17.04 -25.32 -42.23
N PHE A 262 -16.32 -25.49 -41.12
CA PHE A 262 -15.29 -26.50 -40.91
C PHE A 262 -15.42 -27.12 -39.51
#